data_AF-A0A6M4X4Y0-F1
#
_entry.id   AF-A0A6M4X4Y0-F1
#
_cell.length_a   1.000
_cell.length_b   1.000
_cell.length_c   1.000
_cell.angle_alpha   90.00
_cell.angle_beta   90.00
_cell.angle_gamma   90.00
#
_symmetry.space_group_name_H-M   'P 1'
#
loop_
_entity.id
_entity.type
_entity.pdbx_description
1 polymer ?
#
loop_
_entity_poly.entity_id
_entity_poly.type
_entity_poly.pdbx_seq_one_letter_code
_entity_poly.pdbx_strand_id
1 'polypeptide(L)'
;MNPQERSLRARLAVHKSWANTLDPKSRTAKARAARAARFEAKARELHPGATPEQIARVAEHLKKAHYAAMALASAKARRVRKQAAQPAA
;
A
#
# COMPACT_ATOMS: atom_id res chain seq x y z
N MET A 1 -11.95 -27.43 -1.29
CA MET A 1 -12.54 -26.08 -1.30
C MET A 1 -12.22 -25.39 -2.63
N ASN A 2 -13.24 -25.11 -3.43
CA ASN A 2 -13.10 -24.46 -4.73
C ASN A 2 -12.84 -22.92 -4.60
N PRO A 3 -12.47 -22.21 -5.68
CA PRO A 3 -12.20 -20.76 -5.60
C PRO A 3 -13.36 -19.91 -5.06
N GLN A 4 -14.60 -20.27 -5.38
CA GLN A 4 -15.78 -19.51 -4.94
C GLN A 4 -16.01 -19.68 -3.43
N GLU A 5 -15.90 -20.90 -2.93
CA GLU A 5 -15.99 -21.22 -1.50
C GLU A 5 -14.87 -20.52 -0.71
N ARG A 6 -13.63 -20.47 -1.24
CA ARG A 6 -12.54 -19.72 -0.60
C ARG A 6 -12.86 -18.24 -0.48
N SER A 7 -13.39 -17.64 -1.55
CA SER A 7 -13.81 -16.22 -1.57
C SER A 7 -14.94 -15.95 -0.57
N LEU A 8 -15.93 -16.84 -0.50
CA LEU A 8 -17.04 -16.73 0.45
C LEU A 8 -16.55 -16.82 1.90
N ARG A 9 -15.68 -17.80 2.21
CA ARG A 9 -15.08 -17.95 3.54
C ARG A 9 -14.29 -16.72 3.96
N ALA A 10 -13.50 -16.14 3.05
CA ALA A 10 -12.73 -14.92 3.33
C ALA A 10 -13.65 -13.73 3.66
N ARG A 11 -14.72 -13.53 2.88
CA ARG A 11 -15.73 -12.49 3.15
C ARG A 11 -16.41 -12.68 4.51
N LEU A 12 -16.85 -13.90 4.82
CA LEU A 12 -17.45 -14.21 6.12
C LEU A 12 -16.50 -13.88 7.28
N ALA A 13 -15.22 -14.25 7.16
CA ALA A 13 -14.22 -13.93 8.18
C ALA A 13 -14.00 -12.42 8.34
N VAL A 14 -13.95 -11.65 7.25
CA VAL A 14 -13.81 -10.19 7.29
C VAL A 14 -14.99 -9.54 7.99
N HIS A 15 -16.23 -9.91 7.64
CA HIS A 15 -17.42 -9.35 8.29
C HIS A 15 -17.47 -9.67 9.79
N LYS A 16 -17.21 -10.93 10.19
CA LYS A 16 -17.11 -11.30 11.61
C LYS A 16 -16.04 -10.50 12.33
N SER A 17 -14.88 -10.32 11.71
CA SER A 17 -13.77 -9.59 12.30
C SER A 17 -14.09 -8.12 12.54
N TRP A 18 -14.75 -7.46 11.58
CA TRP A 18 -15.15 -6.06 11.72
C TRP A 18 -16.34 -5.85 12.64
N ALA A 19 -17.28 -6.80 12.70
CA ALA A 19 -18.38 -6.76 13.68
C ALA A 19 -17.86 -6.72 15.14
N ASN A 20 -16.71 -7.36 15.40
CA ASN A 20 -16.06 -7.36 16.71
C ASN A 20 -15.10 -6.17 16.92
N THR A 21 -15.05 -5.20 16.00
CA THR A 21 -14.14 -4.05 16.09
C THR A 21 -14.92 -2.76 16.33
N LEU A 22 -14.98 -2.33 17.60
CA LEU A 22 -15.66 -1.09 17.98
C LEU A 22 -14.87 0.17 17.61
N ASP A 23 -13.53 0.08 17.56
CA ASP A 23 -12.65 1.16 17.11
C ASP A 23 -11.77 0.72 15.93
N PRO A 24 -12.21 1.00 14.68
CA PRO A 24 -11.44 0.71 13.47
C PRO A 24 -10.11 1.47 13.36
N LYS A 25 -10.03 2.69 13.91
CA LYS A 25 -8.83 3.54 13.81
C LYS A 25 -7.70 2.95 14.63
N SER A 26 -8.01 2.48 15.85
CA SER A 26 -7.04 1.85 16.74
C SER A 26 -6.57 0.50 16.20
N ARG A 27 -7.48 -0.33 15.68
CA ARG A 27 -7.13 -1.63 15.06
C ARG A 27 -6.03 -1.50 14.00
N THR A 28 -6.06 -0.44 13.20
CA THR A 28 -5.11 -0.22 12.10
C THR A 28 -3.95 0.71 12.44
N ALA A 29 -3.91 1.30 13.64
CA ALA A 29 -2.95 2.33 14.02
C ALA A 29 -1.49 1.84 13.90
N LYS A 30 -1.19 0.65 14.46
CA LYS A 30 0.16 0.05 14.41
C LYS A 30 0.64 -0.17 12.98
N ALA A 31 -0.23 -0.68 12.10
CA ALA A 31 0.10 -0.91 10.70
C ALA A 31 0.35 0.42 9.94
N ARG A 32 -0.45 1.45 10.21
CA ARG A 32 -0.26 2.79 9.64
C ARG A 32 1.06 3.41 10.10
N ALA A 33 1.39 3.30 11.38
CA ALA A 33 2.66 3.78 11.94
C ALA A 33 3.87 3.06 11.33
N ALA A 34 3.84 1.72 11.26
CA ALA A 34 4.91 0.95 10.62
C ALA A 34 5.11 1.33 9.14
N ARG A 35 4.00 1.58 8.41
CA ARG A 35 4.08 2.00 7.01
C ARG A 35 4.67 3.40 6.84
N ALA A 36 4.52 4.29 7.81
CA ALA A 36 5.20 5.58 7.81
C ALA A 36 6.69 5.40 8.16
N ALA A 37 7.00 4.67 9.24
CA ALA A 37 8.35 4.47 9.76
C ALA A 37 9.32 3.84 8.76
N ARG A 38 8.84 2.96 7.86
CA ARG A 38 9.72 2.33 6.84
C ARG A 38 10.44 3.33 5.94
N PHE A 39 9.85 4.50 5.67
CA PHE A 39 10.48 5.50 4.80
C PHE A 39 11.59 6.25 5.54
N GLU A 40 11.43 6.52 6.83
CA GLU A 40 12.50 7.06 7.66
C GLU A 40 13.64 6.06 7.84
N ALA A 41 13.33 4.78 8.10
CA ALA A 41 14.33 3.73 8.15
C ALA A 41 15.14 3.69 6.85
N LYS A 42 14.44 3.73 5.70
CA LYS A 42 15.11 3.75 4.40
C LYS A 42 15.94 5.01 4.16
N ALA A 43 15.47 6.17 4.61
CA ALA A 43 16.23 7.41 4.53
C ALA A 43 17.54 7.34 5.34
N ARG A 44 17.49 6.75 6.55
CA ARG A 44 18.68 6.54 7.39
C ARG A 44 19.69 5.56 6.78
N GLU A 45 19.19 4.50 6.13
CA GLU A 45 20.05 3.58 5.37
C GLU A 45 20.76 4.26 4.19
N LEU A 46 20.07 5.15 3.46
CA LEU A 46 20.61 5.84 2.29
C LEU A 46 21.58 6.97 2.66
N HIS A 47 21.37 7.61 3.81
CA HIS A 47 22.17 8.73 4.26
C HIS A 47 22.65 8.52 5.72
N PRO A 48 23.60 7.60 5.95
CA PRO A 48 24.21 7.44 7.26
C PRO A 48 24.88 8.75 7.69
N GLY A 49 24.47 9.31 8.84
CA GLY A 49 25.02 10.57 9.37
C GLY A 49 24.23 11.84 9.03
N ALA A 50 23.14 11.75 8.26
CA ALA A 50 22.26 12.89 8.04
C ALA A 50 21.53 13.33 9.32
N THR A 51 21.23 14.63 9.43
CA THR A 51 20.48 15.18 10.58
C THR A 51 19.02 14.69 10.57
N PRO A 52 18.31 14.73 11.71
CA PRO A 52 16.89 14.35 11.76
C PRO A 52 16.02 15.09 10.75
N GLU A 53 16.27 16.38 10.50
CA GLU A 53 15.53 17.21 9.55
C GLU A 53 15.78 16.77 8.10
N GLN A 54 17.03 16.45 7.77
CA GLN A 54 17.39 15.92 6.46
C GLN A 54 16.73 14.55 6.23
N ILE A 55 16.75 13.67 7.23
CA ILE A 55 16.07 12.37 7.19
C ILE A 55 14.56 12.55 6.99
N ALA A 56 13.92 13.47 7.71
CA ALA A 56 12.49 13.72 7.58
C ALA A 56 12.13 14.20 6.15
N ARG A 57 12.93 15.12 5.59
CA ARG A 57 12.78 15.58 4.21
C ARG A 57 12.94 14.43 3.21
N VAL A 58 13.98 13.61 3.35
CA VAL A 58 14.20 12.46 2.45
C VAL A 58 13.07 11.44 2.57
N ALA A 59 12.62 11.11 3.78
CA ALA A 59 11.52 10.18 4.02
C ALA A 59 10.22 10.64 3.34
N GLU A 60 9.95 11.95 3.36
CA GLU A 60 8.81 12.56 2.68
C GLU A 60 8.86 12.37 1.16
N HIS A 61 10.02 12.62 0.55
CA HIS A 61 10.24 12.38 -0.87
C HIS A 61 10.18 10.89 -1.22
N LEU A 62 10.74 9.99 -0.41
CA LEU A 62 10.66 8.54 -0.62
C LEU A 62 9.20 8.05 -0.58
N LYS A 63 8.40 8.59 0.34
CA LYS A 63 6.96 8.31 0.41
C LYS A 63 6.27 8.75 -0.88
N LYS A 64 6.48 9.99 -1.34
CA LYS A 64 5.90 10.50 -2.59
C LYS A 64 6.33 9.66 -3.80
N ALA A 65 7.62 9.35 -3.91
CA ALA A 65 8.16 8.53 -4.98
C ALA A 65 7.52 7.14 -5.03
N HIS A 66 7.33 6.49 -3.87
CA HIS A 66 6.67 5.18 -3.79
C HIS A 66 5.23 5.21 -4.35
N TYR A 67 4.44 6.23 -3.98
CA TYR A 67 3.07 6.35 -4.49
C TYR A 67 3.04 6.74 -5.98
N ALA A 68 3.95 7.59 -6.43
CA ALA A 68 4.10 7.94 -7.84
C ALA A 68 4.46 6.71 -8.70
N ALA A 69 5.38 5.86 -8.23
CA ALA A 69 5.75 4.62 -8.90
C ALA A 69 4.55 3.66 -9.02
N MET A 70 3.76 3.49 -7.96
CA MET A 70 2.54 2.68 -8.01
C MET A 70 1.50 3.25 -8.98
N ALA A 71 1.30 4.57 -9.00
CA ALA A 71 0.38 5.22 -9.92
C ALA A 71 0.81 5.03 -11.39
N LEU A 72 2.10 5.17 -11.68
CA LEU A 72 2.66 4.94 -13.01
C LEU A 72 2.46 3.48 -13.46
N ALA A 73 2.77 2.51 -12.60
CA ALA A 73 2.57 1.10 -12.89
C ALA A 73 1.09 0.80 -13.17
N SER A 74 0.19 1.38 -12.38
CA SER A 74 -1.26 1.26 -12.57
C SER A 74 -1.73 1.84 -13.90
N ALA A 75 -1.21 3.00 -14.30
CA ALA A 75 -1.51 3.64 -15.58
C ALA A 75 -1.04 2.79 -16.77
N LYS A 76 0.18 2.24 -16.69
CA LYS A 76 0.71 1.31 -17.70
C LYS A 76 -0.19 0.07 -17.84
N ALA A 77 -0.58 -0.57 -16.72
CA ALA A 77 -1.46 -1.73 -16.75
C ALA A 77 -2.84 -1.43 -17.35
N ARG A 78 -3.41 -0.25 -17.06
CA ARG A 78 -4.67 0.19 -17.70
C ARG A 78 -4.55 0.35 -19.21
N ARG A 79 -3.43 0.92 -19.69
CA ARG A 79 -3.18 1.08 -21.14
C ARG A 79 -3.13 -0.27 -21.85
N VAL A 80 -2.38 -1.23 -21.30
CA VAL A 80 -2.29 -2.59 -21.87
C VAL A 80 -3.65 -3.28 -21.91
N ARG A 81 -4.44 -3.21 -20.82
CA ARG A 81 -5.79 -3.77 -20.80
C ARG A 81 -6.72 -3.13 -21.83
N LYS A 82 -6.64 -1.81 -22.02
CA LYS A 82 -7.42 -1.12 -23.04
C LYS A 82 -7.02 -1.55 -24.46
N GLN A 83 -5.74 -1.80 -24.71
CA GLN A 83 -5.27 -2.32 -25.99
C GLN A 83 -5.76 -3.75 -26.23
N ALA A 84 -5.67 -4.62 -25.23
CA ALA A 84 -6.16 -6.00 -25.33
C ALA A 84 -7.68 -6.13 -25.46
N ALA A 85 -8.44 -5.14 -24.97
CA ALA A 85 -9.90 -5.12 -25.05
C ALA A 85 -10.44 -4.46 -26.32
N GLN A 86 -9.60 -3.78 -27.11
CA GLN A 86 -10.01 -3.28 -28.43
C GLN A 86 -9.94 -4.46 -29.41
N PRO A 87 -11.04 -4.82 -30.09
CA PRO A 87 -10.96 -5.81 -31.16
C PRO A 87 -10.03 -5.29 -32.25
N ALA A 88 -9.20 -6.16 -32.81
CA ALA A 88 -8.40 -5.83 -33.98
C ALA A 88 -9.38 -5.39 -35.09
N ALA A 89 -9.24 -4.14 -35.53
CA ALA A 89 -9.97 -3.60 -36.67
C ALA A 89 -9.39 -4.18 -37.97
#